data_AF-A0A4Z0H2F4-F1
#
_entry.id   AF-A0A4Z0H2F4-F1
#
_cell.length_a   1.000
_cell.length_b   1.000
_cell.length_c   1.000
_cell.angle_alpha   90.00
_cell.angle_beta   90.00
_cell.angle_gamma   90.00
#
_symmetry.space_group_name_H-M   'P 1'
#
loop_
_entity.id
_entity.type
_entity.pdbx_description
1 polymer ?
#
loop_
_entity_poly.entity_id
_entity_poly.type
_entity_poly.pdbx_seq_one_letter_code
_entity_poly.pdbx_strand_id
1 'polypeptide(L)' 'MQMILKKLPRVDILLTLLFVAVVYITLNIIGINTTYVFIALLGAVEWATQFILPWIVLYWVIRLIKSYESK' A
#
# COMPACT_ATOMS: atom_id res chain seq x y z
N MET A 1 9.37 7.87 15.51
CA MET A 1 10.12 6.74 14.90
C MET A 1 10.46 7.15 13.48
N GLN A 2 11.59 7.83 13.32
CA GLN A 2 11.98 8.43 12.05
C GLN A 2 12.40 7.28 11.11
N MET A 3 11.57 6.99 10.10
CA MET A 3 12.02 6.23 8.95
C MET A 3 13.01 7.12 8.21
N ILE A 4 14.27 7.05 8.65
CA ILE A 4 15.41 7.63 7.97
C ILE A 4 15.45 6.97 6.60
N LEU A 5 15.14 7.74 5.55
CA LEU A 5 15.37 7.37 4.17
C LEU A 5 16.89 7.19 3.98
N LYS A 6 17.40 6.02 4.37
CA LYS A 6 18.73 5.56 4.00
C LYS A 6 18.78 5.58 2.47
N LYS A 7 19.77 6.28 1.91
CA LYS A 7 20.13 6.13 0.50
C LYS A 7 20.20 4.65 0.20
N LEU A 8 19.28 4.15 -0.62
CA LEU A 8 19.23 2.74 -1.03
C LEU A 8 20.52 2.43 -1.80
N PRO A 9 21.46 1.65 -1.23
CA PRO A 9 22.56 1.12 -2.01
C PRO A 9 21.99 0.32 -3.20
N ARG A 10 22.69 0.33 -4.34
CA ARG A 10 22.27 -0.41 -5.55
C ARG A 10 21.95 -1.88 -5.28
N VAL A 11 22.55 -2.43 -4.23
CA VAL A 11 22.34 -3.79 -3.72
C VAL A 11 20.92 -4.02 -3.20
N ASP A 12 20.33 -3.03 -2.52
CA ASP A 12 18.96 -3.13 -1.97
C ASP A 12 17.92 -3.14 -3.10
N ILE A 13 18.17 -2.38 -4.16
CA ILE A 13 17.33 -2.38 -5.37
C ILE A 13 17.38 -3.75 -6.06
N LEU A 14 18.58 -4.32 -6.21
CA LEU A 14 18.78 -5.66 -6.76
C LEU A 14 18.12 -6.74 -5.90
N LEU A 15 18.23 -6.64 -4.57
CA LEU A 15 17.60 -7.57 -3.63
C LEU A 15 16.07 -7.51 -3.74
N THR A 16 15.52 -6.30 -3.84
CA THR A 16 14.09 -6.08 -4.00
C THR A 16 13.59 -6.66 -5.32
N LEU A 17 14.32 -6.42 -6.41
CA LEU A 17 13.99 -6.96 -7.73
C LEU A 17 14.05 -8.50 -7.75
N LEU A 18 15.09 -9.08 -7.13
CA LEU A 18 15.23 -10.52 -6.99
C LEU A 18 14.07 -11.11 -6.19
N PHE A 19 13.71 -10.49 -5.07
CA PHE A 19 12.59 -10.93 -4.24
C PHE A 19 11.27 -10.93 -5.03
N VAL A 20 10.99 -9.85 -5.77
CA VAL A 20 9.80 -9.77 -6.63
C VAL A 20 9.81 -10.85 -7.71
N ALA A 21 10.95 -11.10 -8.35
CA ALA A 21 11.09 -12.14 -9.36
C ALA A 21 10.84 -13.56 -8.79
N VAL A 22 11.40 -13.86 -7.61
CA VAL A 22 11.17 -15.15 -6.93
C VAL A 22 9.69 -15.34 -6.63
N VAL A 23 9.05 -14.33 -6.04
CA VAL A 23 7.61 -14.37 -5.72
C VAL A 23 6.79 -14.60 -6.99
N TYR A 24 7.07 -13.87 -8.07
CA TYR A 24 6.37 -14.03 -9.35
C TYR A 24 6.46 -15.47 -9.89
N ILE A 25 7.66 -16.04 -9.89
CA ILE A 25 7.90 -17.42 -10.35
C ILE A 25 7.19 -18.43 -9.44
N THR A 26 7.30 -18.27 -8.13
CA THR A 26 6.65 -19.16 -7.15
C THR A 26 5.13 -19.15 -7.30
N LEU A 27 4.52 -17.98 -7.49
CA LEU A 27 3.07 -17.88 -7.74
C LEU A 27 2.64 -18.65 -8.99
N ASN A 28 3.42 -18.56 -10.07
CA ASN A 28 3.14 -19.28 -11.30
C ASN A 28 3.26 -20.80 -11.13
N ILE A 29 4.28 -21.27 -10.40
CA ILE A 29 4.49 -22.70 -10.09
C ILE A 29 3.32 -23.30 -9.29
N ILE A 30 2.72 -22.53 -8.38
CA ILE A 30 1.57 -22.95 -7.57
C ILE A 30 0.26 -22.91 -8.39
N GLY A 31 0.32 -22.54 -9.67
CA GLY A 31 -0.84 -22.45 -10.55
C GLY A 31 -1.71 -21.22 -10.30
N ILE A 32 -1.21 -20.24 -9.53
CA ILE A 32 -1.89 -18.98 -9.30
C ILE A 32 -1.64 -18.07 -10.49
N ASN A 33 -2.71 -17.64 -11.14
CA ASN A 33 -2.62 -16.69 -12.23
C ASN A 33 -2.23 -15.31 -11.68
N THR A 34 -0.99 -14.93 -11.94
CA THR A 34 -0.38 -13.66 -11.49
C THR A 34 -1.17 -12.44 -11.98
N THR A 35 -1.85 -12.52 -13.14
CA THR A 35 -2.74 -11.48 -13.65
C THR A 35 -3.94 -11.26 -12.72
N TYR A 36 -4.56 -12.34 -12.21
CA TYR A 36 -5.67 -12.21 -11.27
C TYR A 36 -5.21 -11.63 -9.94
N VAL A 37 -4.01 -11.98 -9.47
CA VAL A 37 -3.45 -11.40 -8.25
C VAL A 37 -3.22 -9.89 -8.42
N PHE A 38 -2.71 -9.48 -9.58
CA PHE A 38 -2.52 -8.07 -9.88
C PHE A 38 -3.84 -7.30 -9.95
N ILE A 39 -4.86 -7.86 -10.61
CA ILE A 39 -6.21 -7.28 -10.67
C ILE A 39 -6.83 -7.19 -9.27
N ALA A 40 -6.69 -8.23 -8.44
CA ALA A 40 -7.20 -8.23 -7.07
C ALA A 40 -6.50 -7.16 -6.21
N LEU A 41 -5.20 -6.95 -6.40
CA LEU A 41 -4.44 -5.89 -5.71
C LEU A 41 -4.93 -4.50 -6.10
N LEU A 42 -5.12 -4.24 -7.41
CA LEU A 42 -5.70 -2.97 -7.87
C LEU A 42 -7.12 -2.77 -7.33
N GLY A 43 -7.96 -3.81 -7.40
CA GLY A 43 -9.31 -3.78 -6.84
C GLY A 43 -9.33 -3.55 -5.32
N ALA A 44 -8.35 -4.07 -4.58
CA ALA A 44 -8.21 -3.81 -3.14
C ALA A 44 -7.85 -2.34 -2.86
N VAL A 45 -7.03 -1.73 -3.70
CA VAL A 45 -6.73 -0.29 -3.60
C VAL A 45 -7.98 0.53 -3.91
N GLU A 46 -8.69 0.22 -4.99
CA GLU A 46 -9.96 0.88 -5.33
C GLU A 46 -10.97 0.76 -4.19
N TRP A 47 -11.18 -0.45 -3.67
CA TRP A 47 -12.05 -0.71 -2.53
C TRP A 47 -11.62 0.10 -1.29
N ALA A 48 -10.34 0.10 -0.95
CA ALA A 48 -9.83 0.88 0.16
C ALA A 48 -10.09 2.39 -0.04
N THR A 49 -9.90 2.91 -1.25
CA THR A 49 -10.18 4.33 -1.53
C THR A 49 -11.66 4.66 -1.54
N GLN A 50 -12.52 3.77 -2.02
CA GLN A 50 -13.96 4.01 -2.08
C GLN A 50 -14.60 3.90 -0.69
N PHE A 51 -14.15 2.96 0.13
CA PHE A 51 -14.81 2.65 1.40
C PHE A 51 -14.08 3.21 2.63
N ILE A 52 -12.74 3.20 2.68
CA ILE A 52 -11.99 3.61 3.87
C ILE A 52 -11.69 5.11 3.85
N LEU A 53 -11.33 5.67 2.70
CA LEU A 53 -10.94 7.08 2.56
C LEU A 53 -12.04 8.06 3.03
N PRO A 54 -13.34 7.84 2.74
CA PRO A 54 -14.40 8.74 3.23
C PRO A 54 -14.46 8.81 4.76
N TRP A 55 -14.29 7.68 5.46
CA TRP A 55 -14.32 7.65 6.93
C TRP A 55 -13.13 8.38 7.54
N ILE A 56 -11.94 8.23 6.94
CA ILE A 56 -10.75 8.97 7.35
C ILE A 56 -11.04 10.46 7.21
N VAL A 57 -11.54 10.91 6.06
CA VAL A 57 -11.87 12.32 5.82
C VAL A 57 -12.87 12.83 6.85
N LEU A 58 -13.97 12.10 7.10
CA LEU A 58 -14.97 12.48 8.10
C LEU A 58 -14.37 12.63 9.51
N TYR A 59 -13.56 11.67 9.94
CA TYR A 59 -12.88 11.75 11.24
C TYR A 59 -12.03 13.03 11.36
N TRP A 60 -11.25 13.33 10.33
CA TRP A 60 -10.42 14.53 10.31
C TRP A 60 -11.25 15.82 10.28
N VAL A 61 -12.34 15.87 9.51
CA VAL A 61 -13.24 17.02 9.45
C VAL A 61 -13.87 17.29 10.82
N ILE A 62 -14.41 16.26 11.48
CA ILE A 62 -15.01 16.40 12.82
C ILE A 62 -13.96 16.89 13.82
N ARG A 63 -12.75 16.33 13.76
CA ARG A 63 -11.64 16.75 14.64
C ARG A 63 -11.25 18.21 14.40
N LEU A 64 -11.22 18.67 13.15
CA LEU A 64 -10.95 20.06 12.82
C LEU A 64 -12.03 20.97 13.39
N ILE A 65 -13.31 20.66 13.17
CA ILE A 65 -14.43 21.46 13.69
C ILE A 65 -14.32 21.61 15.21
N LYS A 66 -14.12 20.49 15.94
CA LYS A 66 -13.95 20.52 17.41
C LYS A 66 -12.74 21.36 17.85
N SER A 67 -11.66 21.34 17.07
CA SER A 67 -10.47 22.16 17.37
C SER A 67 -10.73 23.65 17.16
N TYR A 68 -11.62 24.04 16.24
CA TYR A 68 -12.02 25.42 16.03
C TYR A 68 -13.06 25.88 17.04
N GLU A 69 -13.99 25.00 17.45
CA GLU A 69 -15.02 25.30 18.45
C GLU A 69 -14.46 25.43 19.87
N SER A 70 -13.32 24.79 20.16
CA SER A 70 -12.62 24.91 21.45
C SER A 70 -11.71 26.14 21.56
N LYS A 71 -11.67 27.02 20.55
CA LYS A 71 -11.00 28.33 20.58
C LYS A 71 -12.02 29.45 20.67
#